data_AF-A0A3S1CFU7-F1
#
_entry.id   AF-A0A3S1CFU7-F1
#
_cell.length_a   1.000
_cell.length_b   1.000
_cell.length_c   1.000
_cell.angle_alpha   90.00
_cell.angle_beta   90.00
_cell.angle_gamma   90.00
#
_symmetry.space_group_name_H-M   'P 1'
#
loop_
_entity.id
_entity.type
_entity.pdbx_description
1 polymer ?
#
loop_
_entity_poly.entity_id
_entity_poly.type
_entity_poly.pdbx_seq_one_letter_code
_entity_poly.pdbx_strand_id
1 'polypeptide(L)'
;MEPKIIRHGKERIQLNSLADLDQILSEKFNLPVRPYSTDTRAALELVVHALEKTAFPHFHISYSESNAFPGLPYVVGFDKEKRTHAKTAPLAICHDALHRLRGVVVTIPGCYYWDIE
;
A
#
# COMPACT_ATOMS: atom_id res chain seq x y z
N MET A 1 -22.83 -2.14 2.61
CA MET A 1 -22.38 -3.55 2.56
C MET A 1 -21.13 -3.64 3.39
N GLU A 2 -21.10 -4.52 4.40
CA GLU A 2 -19.93 -4.71 5.26
C GLU A 2 -18.86 -5.57 4.56
N PRO A 3 -17.56 -5.29 4.76
CA PRO A 3 -16.49 -6.06 4.12
C PRO A 3 -16.41 -7.49 4.68
N LYS A 4 -16.28 -8.48 3.77
CA LYS A 4 -16.04 -9.89 4.15
C LYS A 4 -14.58 -10.11 4.49
N ILE A 5 -14.30 -10.46 5.75
CA ILE A 5 -12.96 -10.80 6.24
C ILE A 5 -12.71 -12.30 6.07
N ILE A 6 -11.75 -12.69 5.24
CA ILE A 6 -11.30 -14.09 5.11
C ILE A 6 -9.97 -14.25 5.87
N ARG A 7 -9.95 -15.07 6.94
CA ARG A 7 -8.76 -15.28 7.80
C ARG A 7 -8.02 -16.57 7.46
N HIS A 8 -7.10 -16.49 6.49
CA HIS A 8 -5.93 -17.36 6.40
C HIS A 8 -4.75 -16.52 5.86
N GLY A 9 -3.71 -16.31 6.66
CA GLY A 9 -2.40 -15.82 6.21
C GLY A 9 -2.21 -14.31 5.96
N LYS A 10 -3.23 -13.54 5.57
CA LYS A 10 -3.22 -12.07 5.44
C LYS A 10 -4.69 -11.61 5.45
N GLU A 11 -5.03 -10.52 6.12
CA GLU A 11 -6.39 -9.97 6.11
C GLU A 11 -6.67 -9.40 4.71
N ARG A 12 -7.65 -9.93 3.98
CA ARG A 12 -8.04 -9.41 2.66
C ARG A 12 -9.32 -8.59 2.78
N ILE A 13 -9.29 -7.33 2.33
CA ILE A 13 -10.42 -6.41 2.40
C ILE A 13 -10.71 -5.87 1.00
N GLN A 14 -11.96 -5.95 0.57
CA GLN A 14 -12.42 -5.26 -0.64
C GLN A 14 -12.99 -3.90 -0.26
N LEU A 15 -12.52 -2.86 -0.95
CA LEU A 15 -12.92 -1.47 -0.75
C LEU A 15 -13.71 -0.98 -1.95
N ASN A 16 -14.53 0.05 -1.75
CA ASN A 16 -15.35 0.64 -2.80
C ASN A 16 -14.68 1.88 -3.40
N SER A 17 -13.73 2.49 -2.68
CA SER A 17 -13.13 3.76 -3.09
C SER A 17 -11.69 3.95 -2.57
N LEU A 18 -11.01 4.96 -3.11
CA LEU A 18 -9.73 5.44 -2.58
C LEU A 18 -9.87 6.11 -1.19
N ALA A 19 -11.03 6.72 -0.90
CA ALA A 19 -11.30 7.28 0.42
C ALA A 19 -11.41 6.18 1.49
N ASP A 20 -11.94 5.01 1.12
CA ASP A 20 -11.97 3.83 2.02
C ASP A 20 -10.54 3.35 2.32
N LEU A 21 -9.63 3.44 1.34
CA LEU A 21 -8.21 3.12 1.53
C LEU A 21 -7.55 4.10 2.51
N ASP A 22 -7.78 5.39 2.31
CA ASP A 22 -7.28 6.45 3.20
C ASP A 22 -7.76 6.27 4.65
N GLN A 23 -9.03 5.89 4.82
CA GLN A 23 -9.61 5.59 6.12
C GLN A 23 -8.95 4.37 6.78
N ILE A 24 -8.77 3.27 6.04
CA ILE A 24 -8.09 2.07 6.56
C ILE A 24 -6.64 2.36 6.94
N LEU A 25 -5.93 3.18 6.17
CA LEU A 25 -4.56 3.59 6.51
C LEU A 25 -4.53 4.37 7.82
N SER A 26 -5.40 5.37 7.95
CA SER A 26 -5.56 6.14 9.19
C SER A 26 -5.79 5.22 10.39
N GLU A 27 -6.70 4.26 10.28
CA GLU A 27 -7.04 3.32 11.36
C GLU A 27 -5.89 2.35 11.68
N LYS A 28 -5.36 1.65 10.67
CA LYS A 28 -4.34 0.61 10.87
C LYS A 28 -3.00 1.20 11.33
N PHE A 29 -2.69 2.45 10.96
CA PHE A 29 -1.45 3.12 11.37
C PHE A 29 -1.62 4.07 12.55
N ASN A 30 -2.85 4.28 13.04
CA ASN A 30 -3.18 5.28 14.06
C ASN A 30 -2.65 6.68 13.68
N LEU A 31 -2.98 7.09 12.45
CA LEU A 31 -2.61 8.39 11.87
C LEU A 31 -3.86 9.22 11.58
N PRO A 32 -3.78 10.55 11.43
CA PRO A 32 -4.92 11.36 11.00
C PRO A 32 -5.46 10.93 9.63
N VAL A 33 -6.75 11.13 9.37
CA VAL A 33 -7.32 10.91 8.03
C VAL A 33 -6.76 11.95 7.07
N ARG A 34 -6.11 11.48 6.00
CA ARG A 34 -5.48 12.29 4.96
C ARG A 34 -5.60 11.57 3.61
N PRO A 35 -5.46 12.26 2.48
CA PRO A 35 -5.54 11.66 1.14
C PRO A 35 -4.29 10.83 0.79
N TYR A 36 -3.91 9.84 1.59
CA TYR A 36 -2.70 9.02 1.42
C TYR A 36 -2.59 8.38 0.03
N SER A 37 -3.72 7.92 -0.52
CA SER A 37 -3.81 7.22 -1.81
C SER A 37 -3.62 8.12 -3.03
N THR A 38 -3.73 9.45 -2.86
CA THR A 38 -3.69 10.42 -3.97
C THR A 38 -2.67 11.54 -3.78
N ASP A 39 -2.31 11.89 -2.54
CA ASP A 39 -1.26 12.86 -2.22
C ASP A 39 0.03 12.16 -1.81
N THR A 40 1.09 12.37 -2.59
CA THR A 40 2.41 11.80 -2.31
C THR A 40 3.00 12.31 -0.99
N ARG A 41 2.73 13.55 -0.59
CA ARG A 41 3.24 14.08 0.68
C ARG A 41 2.64 13.33 1.86
N ALA A 42 1.33 13.11 1.83
CA ALA A 42 0.65 12.29 2.83
C ALA A 42 1.17 10.84 2.81
N ALA A 43 1.31 10.22 1.63
CA ALA A 43 1.85 8.86 1.50
C ALA A 43 3.25 8.72 2.11
N LEU A 44 4.12 9.73 1.97
CA LEU A 44 5.47 9.72 2.56
C LEU A 44 5.45 9.74 4.10
N GLU A 45 4.36 10.17 4.74
CA GLU A 45 4.22 10.05 6.20
C GLU A 45 4.16 8.58 6.64
N LEU A 46 3.59 7.69 5.83
CA LEU A 46 3.64 6.23 6.06
C LEU A 46 5.07 5.70 5.98
N VAL A 47 5.87 6.27 5.06
CA VAL A 47 7.28 5.91 4.92
C VAL A 47 8.06 6.30 6.16
N VAL A 48 7.94 7.55 6.60
CA VAL A 48 8.59 8.03 7.83
C VAL A 48 8.14 7.19 9.03
N HIS A 49 6.83 6.95 9.17
CA HIS A 49 6.28 6.12 10.24
C HIS A 49 6.88 4.71 10.26
N ALA A 50 7.09 4.09 9.10
CA ALA A 50 7.72 2.79 9.00
C ALA A 50 9.20 2.86 9.41
N LEU A 51 9.96 3.78 8.82
CA LEU A 51 11.40 3.90 9.05
C LEU A 51 11.76 4.21 10.51
N GLU A 52 10.93 4.97 11.23
CA GLU A 52 11.17 5.31 12.64
C GLU A 52 10.80 4.17 13.61
N LYS A 53 9.96 3.21 13.21
CA LYS A 53 9.38 2.21 14.12
C LYS A 53 9.90 0.79 13.92
N THR A 54 10.77 0.53 12.94
CA THR A 54 11.35 -0.81 12.74
C THR A 54 12.81 -0.86 13.14
N ALA A 55 13.26 -2.01 13.64
CA ALA A 55 14.66 -2.23 14.00
C ALA A 55 15.59 -2.32 12.78
N PHE A 56 15.03 -2.64 11.61
CA PHE A 56 15.75 -2.79 10.34
C PHE A 56 14.98 -2.07 9.24
N PRO A 57 15.02 -0.73 9.21
CA PRO A 57 14.21 0.06 8.30
C PRO A 57 14.66 -0.16 6.86
N HIS A 58 13.69 -0.46 6.00
CA HIS A 58 13.89 -0.54 4.56
C HIS A 58 12.74 0.18 3.85
N PHE A 59 13.10 0.97 2.85
CA PHE A 59 12.16 1.53 1.90
C PHE A 59 12.86 1.69 0.56
N HIS A 60 12.19 1.29 -0.50
CA HIS A 60 12.61 1.50 -1.87
C HIS A 60 11.41 1.94 -2.69
N ILE A 61 11.63 2.91 -3.57
CA ILE A 61 10.70 3.27 -4.64
C ILE A 61 11.49 3.46 -5.93
N SER A 62 10.98 2.91 -7.03
CA SER A 62 11.48 3.19 -8.36
C SER A 62 10.34 3.38 -9.35
N TYR A 63 10.66 4.04 -10.45
CA TYR A 63 9.77 4.26 -11.58
C TYR A 63 10.41 3.66 -12.83
N SER A 64 9.62 2.86 -13.56
CA SER A 64 10.03 2.31 -14.85
C SER A 64 8.80 2.00 -15.70
N GLU A 65 8.66 2.70 -16.83
CA GLU A 65 7.64 2.43 -17.85
C GLU A 65 7.87 1.08 -18.56
N SER A 66 9.11 0.59 -18.56
CA SER A 66 9.51 -0.65 -19.23
C SER A 66 9.55 -1.85 -18.28
N ASN A 67 8.79 -1.82 -17.19
CA ASN A 67 8.76 -2.93 -16.24
C ASN A 67 7.87 -4.09 -16.74
N ALA A 68 7.93 -5.23 -16.04
CA ALA A 68 7.22 -6.46 -16.44
C ALA A 68 5.68 -6.37 -16.34
N PHE A 69 5.12 -5.30 -15.75
CA PHE A 69 3.70 -5.09 -15.49
C PHE A 69 3.18 -3.84 -16.22
N PRO A 70 2.64 -4.01 -17.44
CA PRO A 70 2.13 -2.89 -18.23
C PRO A 70 1.12 -2.03 -17.45
N GLY A 71 1.31 -0.71 -17.48
CA GLY A 71 0.43 0.26 -16.82
C GLY A 71 0.68 0.48 -15.32
N LEU A 72 1.69 -0.18 -14.73
CA LEU A 72 2.03 -0.08 -13.31
C LEU A 72 3.50 0.33 -13.12
N PRO A 73 3.89 1.56 -13.49
CA PRO A 73 5.28 1.96 -13.58
C PRO A 73 5.99 2.11 -12.23
N TYR A 74 5.25 2.23 -11.12
CA TYR A 74 5.83 2.42 -9.79
C TYR A 74 6.02 1.09 -9.08
N VAL A 75 7.22 0.90 -8.54
CA VAL A 75 7.61 -0.26 -7.74
C VAL A 75 8.01 0.21 -6.35
N VAL A 76 7.34 -0.29 -5.31
CA VAL A 76 7.63 0.06 -3.91
C VAL A 76 7.95 -1.21 -3.11
N GLY A 77 8.84 -1.09 -2.12
CA GLY A 77 9.08 -2.14 -1.14
C GLY A 77 9.45 -1.58 0.23
N PHE A 78 8.70 -1.95 1.25
CA PHE A 78 9.06 -1.84 2.68
C PHE A 78 9.81 -3.09 3.18
N ASP A 79 9.93 -4.10 2.32
CA ASP A 79 10.68 -5.33 2.51
C ASP A 79 11.69 -5.48 1.37
N LYS A 80 12.88 -6.07 1.63
CA LYS A 80 13.94 -6.20 0.61
C LYS A 80 13.61 -7.21 -0.47
N GLU A 81 12.85 -8.24 -0.13
CA GLU A 81 12.56 -9.39 -0.99
C GLU A 81 11.28 -9.17 -1.78
N LYS A 82 10.32 -8.41 -1.23
CA LYS A 82 8.97 -8.29 -1.78
C LYS A 82 8.64 -6.87 -2.19
N ARG A 83 7.93 -6.74 -3.31
CA ARG A 83 7.62 -5.47 -3.95
C ARG A 83 6.17 -5.41 -4.40
N THR A 84 5.61 -4.21 -4.39
CA THR A 84 4.27 -3.89 -4.88
C THR A 84 4.37 -2.96 -6.09
N HIS A 85 3.55 -3.24 -7.09
CA HIS A 85 3.44 -2.43 -8.31
C HIS A 85 2.13 -1.65 -8.34
N ALA A 86 2.18 -0.38 -8.73
CA ALA A 86 0.97 0.42 -8.92
C ALA A 86 1.11 1.49 -10.01
N LYS A 87 -0.04 2.05 -10.40
CA LYS A 87 -0.13 3.13 -11.38
C LYS A 87 0.46 4.45 -10.88
N THR A 88 0.44 4.69 -9.57
CA THR A 88 0.96 5.92 -8.95
C THR A 88 1.81 5.57 -7.73
N ALA A 89 2.79 6.43 -7.42
CA ALA A 89 3.60 6.32 -6.21
C ALA A 89 2.77 6.21 -4.92
N PRO A 90 1.79 7.10 -4.62
CA PRO A 90 1.02 7.01 -3.39
C PRO A 90 0.26 5.69 -3.26
N LEU A 91 -0.32 5.17 -4.35
CA LEU A 91 -0.98 3.87 -4.32
C LEU A 91 0.00 2.74 -4.02
N ALA A 92 1.16 2.70 -4.68
CA ALA A 92 2.17 1.68 -4.43
C ALA A 92 2.63 1.70 -2.96
N ILE A 93 2.88 2.90 -2.40
CA ILE A 93 3.24 3.08 -0.98
C ILE A 93 2.12 2.58 -0.06
N CYS A 94 0.88 3.01 -0.28
CA CYS A 94 -0.25 2.66 0.57
C CYS A 94 -0.51 1.15 0.62
N HIS A 95 -0.52 0.50 -0.54
CA HIS A 95 -0.75 -0.93 -0.64
C HIS A 95 0.40 -1.73 -0.01
N ASP A 96 1.65 -1.38 -0.31
CA ASP A 96 2.80 -2.11 0.25
C ASP A 96 2.90 -1.89 1.78
N ALA A 97 2.63 -0.67 2.26
CA ALA A 97 2.63 -0.39 3.69
C ALA A 97 1.58 -1.23 4.43
N LEU A 98 0.32 -1.25 3.99
CA LEU A 98 -0.72 -2.08 4.61
C LEU A 98 -0.35 -3.55 4.60
N HIS A 99 0.22 -4.01 3.49
CA HIS A 99 0.56 -5.41 3.33
C HIS A 99 1.72 -5.83 4.21
N ARG A 100 2.87 -5.16 4.10
CA ARG A 100 4.11 -5.55 4.76
C ARG A 100 4.12 -5.17 6.23
N LEU A 101 3.50 -4.04 6.60
CA LEU A 101 3.57 -3.52 7.96
C LEU A 101 2.34 -3.87 8.81
N ARG A 102 1.23 -4.26 8.18
CA ARG A 102 -0.03 -4.59 8.88
C ARG A 102 -0.64 -5.93 8.48
N GLY A 103 -0.10 -6.64 7.49
CA GLY A 103 -0.64 -7.92 7.04
C GLY A 103 -2.00 -7.80 6.36
N VAL A 104 -2.35 -6.61 5.85
CA VAL A 104 -3.64 -6.30 5.22
C VAL A 104 -3.44 -6.12 3.72
N VAL A 105 -4.15 -6.91 2.91
CA VAL A 105 -4.21 -6.74 1.46
C VAL A 105 -5.56 -6.14 1.13
N VAL A 106 -5.55 -5.01 0.42
CA VAL A 106 -6.76 -4.33 0.00
C VAL A 106 -6.96 -4.43 -1.50
N THR A 107 -8.21 -4.57 -1.93
CA THR A 107 -8.61 -4.62 -3.32
C THR A 107 -9.56 -3.46 -3.61
N ILE A 108 -9.35 -2.73 -4.71
CA ILE A 108 -10.24 -1.63 -5.11
C ILE A 108 -10.65 -1.88 -6.57
N PRO A 109 -11.96 -2.02 -6.87
CA PRO A 109 -12.43 -2.22 -8.24
C PRO A 109 -11.85 -1.16 -9.20
N GLY A 110 -11.33 -1.61 -10.34
CA GLY A 110 -10.72 -0.73 -11.35
C GLY A 110 -9.31 -0.22 -11.01
N CYS A 111 -8.77 -0.55 -9.84
CA CYS A 111 -7.36 -0.33 -9.52
C CYS A 111 -6.60 -1.66 -9.64
N TYR A 112 -5.58 -1.69 -10.49
CA TYR A 112 -4.73 -2.88 -10.66
C TYR A 112 -3.51 -2.77 -9.75
N TYR A 113 -3.28 -3.79 -8.93
CA TYR A 113 -2.10 -3.95 -8.08
C TYR A 113 -1.69 -5.43 -8.13
N TRP A 114 -0.39 -5.68 -8.17
CA TRP A 114 0.16 -7.04 -8.19
C TRP A 114 0.97 -7.28 -6.93
N ASP A 115 0.55 -8.28 -6.16
CA ASP A 115 1.32 -8.89 -5.07
C ASP A 115 2.01 -10.11 -5.67
N ILE A 116 3.33 -10.09 -5.79
CA ILE A 116 4.10 -11.30 -6.08
C ILE A 116 4.36 -11.92 -4.71
N GLU A 117 3.71 -13.06 -4.45
CA GLU A 117 3.51 -13.70 -3.13
C GLU A 117 4.66 -13.61 -2.12
#